data_AF-A0A7Y0ICV0-F1
#
_entry.id   AF-A0A7Y0ICV0-F1
#
_cell.length_a   1.000
_cell.length_b   1.000
_cell.length_c   1.000
_cell.angle_alpha   90.00
_cell.angle_beta   90.00
_cell.angle_gamma   90.00
#
_symmetry.space_group_name_H-M   'P 1'
#
loop_
_entity.id
_entity.type
_entity.pdbx_description
1 polymer ?
#
loop_
_entity_poly.entity_id
_entity_poly.type
_entity_poly.pdbx_seq_one_letter_code
_entity_poly.pdbx_strand_id
1 'polypeptide(L)'
;MKNFIKDIPKYDLKNFKTVHREKEKTSPFGYNHIQDSKIVRGFEMYSSEGLVNSIGPLKSDFYRVSITVKGSLDMKIGLENFRHQPLTLAFTFPNQIFSKKNIASDAFGYYILFNSDFLNDIIPAIKIADEFPFYHSFGKPVFQVAAEELDVMLELLMKINDELQGEKVGREKAIKIYLYLLLLEAKRSYKRQQLEDENDDHPESYKLTNRFKTLLEN
;
A
#
# COMPACT_ATOMS: atom_id res chain seq x y z
N MET A 1 9.88 -19.88 32.14
CA MET A 1 9.06 -20.08 30.94
C MET A 1 9.65 -19.28 29.79
N LYS A 2 10.28 -19.93 28.80
CA LYS A 2 10.64 -19.26 27.54
C LYS A 2 9.33 -19.05 26.77
N ASN A 3 8.83 -17.83 26.72
CA ASN A 3 7.77 -17.47 25.79
C ASN A 3 8.34 -17.68 24.39
N PHE A 4 7.90 -18.73 23.69
CA PHE A 4 8.14 -18.86 22.26
C PHE A 4 7.50 -17.63 21.60
N ILE A 5 8.32 -16.69 21.16
CA ILE A 5 7.88 -15.61 20.28
C ILE A 5 7.40 -16.32 19.02
N LYS A 6 6.09 -16.41 18.84
CA LYS A 6 5.51 -16.97 17.63
C LYS A 6 5.93 -16.04 16.49
N ASP A 7 6.67 -16.58 15.52
CA ASP A 7 7.12 -15.79 14.37
C ASP A 7 5.93 -15.10 13.70
N ILE A 8 6.11 -13.82 13.37
CA ILE A 8 5.07 -13.05 12.68
C ILE A 8 4.89 -13.66 11.29
N PRO A 9 3.68 -14.11 10.92
CA PRO A 9 3.45 -14.80 9.66
C PRO A 9 3.78 -13.91 8.47
N LYS A 10 4.38 -14.50 7.43
CA LYS A 10 4.75 -13.81 6.19
C LYS A 10 3.91 -14.35 5.03
N TYR A 11 3.38 -13.45 4.22
CA TYR A 11 2.54 -13.78 3.07
C TYR A 11 3.11 -13.24 1.78
N ASP A 12 2.94 -14.02 0.72
CA ASP A 12 3.10 -13.55 -0.65
C ASP A 12 1.77 -13.07 -1.26
N LEU A 13 1.83 -12.44 -2.42
CA LEU A 13 0.64 -11.96 -3.12
C LEU A 13 -0.40 -13.08 -3.32
N LYS A 14 0.07 -14.26 -3.75
CA LYS A 14 -0.77 -15.43 -4.08
C LYS A 14 -1.59 -15.93 -2.90
N ASN A 15 -1.03 -15.92 -1.70
CA ASN A 15 -1.65 -16.46 -0.51
C ASN A 15 -2.34 -15.39 0.36
N PHE A 16 -2.04 -14.10 0.15
CA PHE A 16 -2.54 -13.02 0.99
C PHE A 16 -4.05 -12.80 0.89
N LYS A 17 -4.64 -13.00 -0.30
CA LYS A 17 -6.09 -12.80 -0.51
C LYS A 17 -6.95 -13.59 0.48
N THR A 18 -6.53 -14.80 0.84
CA THR A 18 -7.26 -15.72 1.73
C THR A 18 -7.36 -15.24 3.18
N VAL A 19 -6.41 -14.44 3.64
CA VAL A 19 -6.36 -13.93 5.03
C VAL A 19 -6.88 -12.50 5.15
N HIS A 20 -7.08 -11.82 4.01
CA HIS A 20 -7.46 -10.41 3.96
C HIS A 20 -8.92 -10.16 3.61
N ARG A 21 -9.64 -11.17 3.11
CA ARG A 21 -10.98 -11.01 2.53
C ARG A 21 -11.95 -12.13 2.93
N GLU A 22 -13.21 -11.77 3.11
CA GLU A 22 -14.34 -12.69 3.21
C GLU A 22 -14.65 -13.28 1.84
N LYS A 23 -14.92 -14.60 1.77
CA LYS A 23 -15.10 -15.32 0.50
C LYS A 23 -16.38 -14.93 -0.26
N GLU A 24 -17.40 -14.41 0.44
CA GLU A 24 -18.76 -14.32 -0.09
C GLU A 24 -19.18 -12.92 -0.59
N LYS A 25 -18.33 -11.89 -0.44
CA LYS A 25 -18.64 -10.53 -0.90
C LYS A 25 -17.89 -10.18 -2.17
N THR A 26 -18.64 -9.99 -3.26
CA THR A 26 -18.14 -9.79 -4.62
C THR A 26 -18.43 -8.38 -5.11
N SER A 27 -17.42 -7.51 -5.05
CA SER A 27 -17.41 -6.24 -5.80
C SER A 27 -17.02 -6.55 -7.26
N PRO A 28 -17.53 -5.84 -8.27
CA PRO A 28 -17.03 -5.97 -9.64
C PRO A 28 -15.64 -5.34 -9.85
N PHE A 29 -15.11 -4.65 -8.84
CA PHE A 29 -13.87 -3.90 -8.93
C PHE A 29 -12.63 -4.79 -8.82
N GLY A 30 -11.70 -4.67 -9.77
CA GLY A 30 -10.40 -5.34 -9.76
C GLY A 30 -10.49 -6.85 -9.51
N TYR A 31 -9.68 -7.34 -8.58
CA TYR A 31 -9.54 -8.75 -8.21
C TYR A 31 -10.61 -9.23 -7.23
N ASN A 32 -11.58 -8.38 -6.85
CA ASN A 32 -12.79 -8.84 -6.15
C ASN A 32 -13.59 -9.80 -7.06
N HIS A 33 -13.63 -9.53 -8.37
CA HIS A 33 -14.23 -10.37 -9.39
C HIS A 33 -13.42 -10.25 -10.69
N ILE A 34 -12.47 -11.17 -10.90
CA ILE A 34 -11.62 -11.22 -12.09
C ILE A 34 -11.65 -12.63 -12.69
N GLN A 35 -11.68 -12.70 -14.01
CA GLN A 35 -11.56 -13.96 -14.73
C GLN A 35 -10.10 -14.42 -14.73
N ASP A 36 -9.85 -15.72 -14.61
CA ASP A 36 -8.49 -16.27 -14.52
C ASP A 36 -7.60 -15.87 -15.72
N SER A 37 -8.20 -15.77 -16.92
CA SER A 37 -7.53 -15.32 -18.15
C SER A 37 -7.05 -13.87 -18.10
N LYS A 38 -7.59 -13.05 -17.19
CA LYS A 38 -7.29 -11.62 -17.05
C LYS A 38 -6.36 -11.31 -15.89
N ILE A 39 -5.89 -12.33 -15.16
CA ILE A 39 -4.94 -12.18 -14.05
C ILE A 39 -3.62 -11.63 -14.58
N VAL A 40 -3.22 -10.46 -14.06
CA VAL A 40 -1.90 -9.88 -14.26
C VAL A 40 -0.96 -10.39 -13.17
N ARG A 41 0.16 -10.99 -13.57
CA ARG A 41 1.13 -11.55 -12.62
C ARG A 41 1.83 -10.45 -11.82
N GLY A 42 1.97 -10.68 -10.51
CA GLY A 42 2.68 -9.76 -9.61
C GLY A 42 1.91 -8.48 -9.27
N PHE A 43 0.61 -8.44 -9.55
CA PHE A 43 -0.25 -7.29 -9.28
C PHE A 43 -1.64 -7.74 -8.83
N GLU A 44 -2.18 -7.06 -7.82
CA GLU A 44 -3.57 -7.18 -7.40
C GLU A 44 -4.13 -5.80 -7.05
N MET A 45 -5.40 -5.58 -7.34
CA MET A 45 -6.12 -4.37 -6.95
C MET A 45 -7.52 -4.74 -6.48
N TYR A 46 -7.98 -4.17 -5.37
CA TYR A 46 -9.30 -4.48 -4.84
C TYR A 46 -9.93 -3.31 -4.06
N SER A 47 -11.25 -3.31 -3.98
CA SER A 47 -12.02 -2.43 -3.09
C SER A 47 -12.09 -3.01 -1.69
N SER A 48 -12.42 -2.18 -0.70
CA SER A 48 -12.55 -2.61 0.69
C SER A 48 -13.82 -3.41 1.01
N GLU A 49 -14.75 -3.52 0.06
CA GLU A 49 -15.94 -4.35 0.21
C GLU A 49 -15.54 -5.80 0.45
N GLY A 50 -16.01 -6.41 1.54
CA GLY A 50 -15.63 -7.79 1.89
C GLY A 50 -14.25 -7.96 2.50
N LEU A 51 -13.62 -6.89 2.99
CA LEU A 51 -12.44 -7.01 3.85
C LEU A 51 -12.80 -7.54 5.23
N VAL A 52 -11.88 -8.35 5.79
CA VAL A 52 -11.98 -8.76 7.20
C VAL A 52 -11.81 -7.55 8.13
N ASN A 53 -12.55 -7.57 9.25
CA ASN A 53 -12.60 -6.46 10.22
C ASN A 53 -11.30 -6.27 11.03
N SER A 54 -10.38 -7.22 10.99
CA SER A 54 -9.06 -7.15 11.62
C SER A 54 -8.07 -8.07 10.91
N ILE A 55 -6.82 -7.64 10.76
CA ILE A 55 -5.74 -8.47 10.25
C ILE A 55 -4.40 -8.13 10.91
N GLY A 56 -3.55 -9.14 11.07
CA GLY A 56 -2.19 -9.00 11.57
C GLY A 56 -2.05 -9.24 13.09
N PRO A 57 -0.82 -9.11 13.63
CA PRO A 57 0.39 -8.69 12.93
C PRO A 57 0.84 -9.70 11.88
N LEU A 58 1.26 -9.19 10.71
CA LEU A 58 1.82 -10.00 9.62
C LEU A 58 2.91 -9.22 8.88
N LYS A 59 3.68 -9.95 8.07
CA LYS A 59 4.59 -9.41 7.06
C LYS A 59 4.08 -9.79 5.68
N SER A 60 4.38 -8.97 4.68
CA SER A 60 4.06 -9.22 3.27
C SER A 60 5.34 -9.08 2.45
N ASP A 61 5.50 -9.80 1.35
CA ASP A 61 6.67 -9.68 0.45
C ASP A 61 6.46 -8.76 -0.76
N PHE A 62 5.37 -7.98 -0.73
CA PHE A 62 4.94 -7.07 -1.78
C PHE A 62 4.80 -5.64 -1.26
N TYR A 63 4.77 -4.68 -2.17
CA TYR A 63 4.37 -3.31 -1.91
C TYR A 63 2.86 -3.17 -1.78
N ARG A 64 2.41 -2.26 -0.94
CA ARG A 64 0.99 -1.93 -0.75
C ARG A 64 0.76 -0.44 -0.89
N VAL A 65 -0.34 -0.08 -1.53
CA VAL A 65 -1.01 1.23 -1.45
C VAL A 65 -2.36 0.99 -0.79
N SER A 66 -2.72 1.78 0.20
CA SER A 66 -4.05 1.80 0.83
C SER A 66 -4.62 3.21 0.73
N ILE A 67 -5.84 3.34 0.22
CA ILE A 67 -6.52 4.62 0.01
C ILE A 67 -7.81 4.61 0.80
N THR A 68 -7.96 5.52 1.77
CA THR A 68 -9.18 5.65 2.57
C THR A 68 -10.07 6.76 2.00
N VAL A 69 -11.28 6.39 1.60
CA VAL A 69 -12.27 7.29 0.96
C VAL A 69 -13.40 7.63 1.93
N LYS A 70 -13.87 6.68 2.75
CA LYS A 70 -14.90 6.88 3.77
C LYS A 70 -14.57 6.12 5.06
N GLY A 71 -15.22 6.52 6.14
CA GLY A 71 -15.07 5.93 7.46
C GLY A 71 -13.65 6.06 8.02
N SER A 72 -13.29 5.14 8.91
CA SER A 72 -11.99 5.15 9.59
C SER A 72 -11.52 3.75 9.96
N LEU A 73 -10.21 3.61 10.17
CA LEU A 73 -9.62 2.40 10.75
C LEU A 73 -8.34 2.72 11.51
N ASP A 74 -7.92 1.83 12.40
CA ASP A 74 -6.59 1.89 13.00
C ASP A 74 -5.64 0.98 12.23
N MET A 75 -4.54 1.56 11.76
CA MET A 75 -3.47 0.86 11.07
C MET A 75 -2.20 0.93 11.90
N LYS A 76 -1.48 -0.18 12.02
CA LYS A 76 -0.15 -0.22 12.62
C LYS A 76 0.85 -0.63 11.56
N ILE A 77 1.87 0.19 11.36
CA ILE A 77 2.98 -0.06 10.43
C ILE A 77 4.26 -0.03 11.26
N GLY A 78 4.96 -1.16 11.32
CA GLY A 78 6.09 -1.34 12.23
C GLY A 78 5.65 -1.17 13.69
N LEU A 79 6.20 -0.15 14.35
CA LEU A 79 5.87 0.19 15.75
C LEU A 79 4.88 1.35 15.87
N GLU A 80 4.60 2.05 14.79
CA GLU A 80 3.79 3.27 14.76
C GLU A 80 2.31 2.97 14.51
N ASN A 81 1.43 3.74 15.16
CA ASN A 81 -0.02 3.62 15.03
C ASN A 81 -0.56 4.84 14.28
N PHE A 82 -1.43 4.59 13.31
CA PHE A 82 -2.04 5.58 12.45
C PHE A 82 -3.55 5.43 12.48
N ARG A 83 -4.25 6.54 12.67
CA ARG A 83 -5.70 6.61 12.48
C ARG A 83 -5.97 7.04 11.04
N HIS A 84 -6.59 6.17 10.25
CA HIS A 84 -7.05 6.55 8.93
C HIS A 84 -8.41 7.22 8.99
N GLN A 85 -8.57 8.21 8.14
CA GLN A 85 -9.82 8.91 7.86
C GLN A 85 -9.90 9.18 6.35
N PRO A 86 -11.00 9.75 5.81
CA PRO A 86 -11.06 10.11 4.40
C PRO A 86 -9.84 10.93 3.97
N LEU A 87 -9.41 10.76 2.72
CA LEU A 87 -8.22 11.39 2.12
C LEU A 87 -6.87 10.86 2.64
N THR A 88 -6.85 9.79 3.45
CA THR A 88 -5.60 9.20 3.96
C THR A 88 -5.06 8.14 3.02
N LEU A 89 -3.77 8.26 2.67
CA LEU A 89 -3.00 7.23 1.97
C LEU A 89 -2.08 6.52 2.96
N ALA A 90 -1.84 5.22 2.76
CA ALA A 90 -0.77 4.50 3.41
C ALA A 90 0.00 3.58 2.46
N PHE A 91 1.31 3.53 2.67
CA PHE A 91 2.26 2.81 1.87
C PHE A 91 3.06 1.84 2.74
N THR A 92 3.15 0.57 2.33
CA THR A 92 4.05 -0.39 3.00
C THR A 92 4.90 -1.12 1.97
N PHE A 93 6.14 -1.43 2.36
CA PHE A 93 7.09 -2.15 1.52
C PHE A 93 7.32 -3.60 2.01
N PRO A 94 7.99 -4.46 1.22
CA PRO A 94 8.22 -5.85 1.61
C PRO A 94 8.89 -6.02 2.98
N ASN A 95 8.46 -7.04 3.72
CA ASN A 95 8.88 -7.43 5.08
C ASN A 95 8.49 -6.48 6.21
N GLN A 96 7.80 -5.38 5.92
CA GLN A 96 7.29 -4.48 6.95
C GLN A 96 6.15 -5.12 7.73
N ILE A 97 6.16 -4.97 9.06
CA ILE A 97 5.08 -5.49 9.93
C ILE A 97 3.85 -4.60 9.75
N PHE A 98 2.70 -5.23 9.55
CA PHE A 98 1.42 -4.57 9.33
C PHE A 98 0.32 -5.21 10.17
N SER A 99 -0.56 -4.38 10.72
CA SER A 99 -1.86 -4.82 11.22
C SER A 99 -2.91 -3.73 11.02
N LYS A 100 -4.18 -4.11 10.93
CA LYS A 100 -5.30 -3.17 10.95
C LYS A 100 -6.42 -3.69 11.84
N LYS A 101 -7.14 -2.79 12.51
CA LYS A 101 -8.25 -3.10 13.40
C LYS A 101 -9.21 -1.91 13.49
N ASN A 102 -10.28 -2.05 14.27
CA ASN A 102 -11.23 -0.97 14.57
C ASN A 102 -11.78 -0.29 13.30
N ILE A 103 -12.09 -1.10 12.29
CA ILE A 103 -12.62 -0.65 11.00
C ILE A 103 -14.08 -0.22 11.20
N ALA A 104 -14.39 1.03 10.87
CA ALA A 104 -15.74 1.57 10.93
C ALA A 104 -16.68 0.83 9.96
N SER A 105 -17.97 0.77 10.28
CA SER A 105 -18.96 0.06 9.46
C SER A 105 -19.17 0.70 8.08
N ASP A 106 -18.90 2.00 7.94
CA ASP A 106 -18.95 2.77 6.70
C ASP A 106 -17.57 2.89 6.01
N ALA A 107 -16.54 2.20 6.52
CA ALA A 107 -15.19 2.32 6.00
C ALA A 107 -15.12 1.82 4.56
N PHE A 108 -14.71 2.71 3.66
CA PHE A 108 -14.55 2.41 2.25
C PHE A 108 -13.21 2.90 1.72
N GLY A 109 -12.59 2.12 0.83
CA GLY A 109 -11.30 2.44 0.27
C GLY A 109 -10.82 1.42 -0.76
N TYR A 110 -9.61 1.65 -1.25
CA TYR A 110 -8.97 0.84 -2.27
C TYR A 110 -7.59 0.38 -1.83
N TYR A 111 -7.17 -0.75 -2.40
CA TYR A 111 -5.84 -1.29 -2.17
C TYR A 111 -5.23 -1.69 -3.50
N ILE A 112 -3.95 -1.41 -3.65
CA ILE A 112 -3.11 -1.94 -4.71
C ILE A 112 -1.96 -2.71 -4.07
N LEU A 113 -1.74 -3.93 -4.51
CA LEU A 113 -0.61 -4.77 -4.10
C LEU A 113 0.22 -5.11 -5.33
N PHE A 114 1.54 -5.03 -5.22
CA PHE A 114 2.42 -5.39 -6.33
C PHE A 114 3.78 -5.92 -5.86
N ASN A 115 4.30 -6.90 -6.60
CA ASN A 115 5.63 -7.44 -6.36
C ASN A 115 6.72 -6.41 -6.69
N SER A 116 7.90 -6.57 -6.11
CA SER A 116 9.01 -5.66 -6.32
C SER A 116 9.45 -5.55 -7.78
N ASP A 117 9.30 -6.61 -8.56
CA ASP A 117 9.66 -6.67 -9.97
C ASP A 117 8.57 -6.13 -10.91
N PHE A 118 7.36 -5.86 -10.41
CA PHE A 118 6.21 -5.52 -11.25
C PHE A 118 6.46 -4.27 -12.12
N LEU A 119 7.12 -3.26 -11.53
CA LEU A 119 7.41 -1.98 -12.19
C LEU A 119 8.77 -1.92 -12.90
N ASN A 120 9.54 -3.02 -12.98
CA ASN A 120 10.92 -3.02 -13.51
C ASN A 120 11.05 -2.44 -14.92
N ASP A 121 10.02 -2.54 -15.77
CA ASP A 121 10.02 -1.96 -17.13
C ASP A 121 9.83 -0.43 -17.16
N ILE A 122 9.62 0.20 -16.01
CA ILE A 122 9.42 1.64 -15.82
C ILE A 122 10.49 2.19 -14.90
N ILE A 123 10.67 1.55 -13.74
CA ILE A 123 11.65 1.91 -12.72
C ILE A 123 12.20 0.63 -12.10
N PRO A 124 13.54 0.46 -11.98
CA PRO A 124 14.12 -0.69 -11.29
C PRO A 124 13.64 -0.78 -9.83
N ALA A 125 13.38 -1.99 -9.35
CA ALA A 125 12.92 -2.24 -7.98
C ALA A 125 13.75 -1.54 -6.89
N ILE A 126 15.07 -1.50 -7.06
CA ILE A 126 16.02 -0.87 -6.12
C ILE A 126 15.87 0.65 -6.04
N LYS A 127 15.24 1.28 -7.05
CA LYS A 127 15.01 2.72 -7.13
C LYS A 127 13.65 3.16 -6.61
N ILE A 128 12.74 2.22 -6.26
CA ILE A 128 11.39 2.56 -5.81
C ILE A 128 11.43 3.45 -4.55
N ALA A 129 12.25 3.12 -3.55
CA ALA A 129 12.34 3.92 -2.32
C ALA A 129 13.03 5.28 -2.53
N ASP A 130 14.02 5.35 -3.42
CA ASP A 130 14.67 6.62 -3.82
C ASP A 130 13.66 7.54 -4.53
N GLU A 131 12.83 6.96 -5.40
CA GLU A 131 11.87 7.73 -6.17
C GLU A 131 10.63 8.11 -5.36
N PHE A 132 10.17 7.23 -4.48
CA PHE A 132 8.95 7.39 -3.69
C PHE A 132 9.30 7.29 -2.19
N PRO A 133 9.60 8.42 -1.54
CA PRO A 133 10.11 8.45 -0.16
C PRO A 133 9.20 7.78 0.87
N PHE A 134 7.89 7.75 0.63
CA PHE A 134 6.92 7.04 1.48
C PHE A 134 7.08 5.49 1.47
N TYR A 135 7.92 4.94 0.60
CA TYR A 135 8.38 3.54 0.65
C TYR A 135 9.74 3.37 1.33
N HIS A 136 10.43 4.44 1.69
CA HIS A 136 11.66 4.36 2.46
C HIS A 136 11.34 4.00 3.91
N SER A 137 12.21 3.22 4.55
CA SER A 137 12.14 2.88 5.98
C SER A 137 12.06 4.07 6.94
N PHE A 138 12.50 5.26 6.49
CA PHE A 138 12.51 6.51 7.25
C PHE A 138 11.56 7.56 6.65
N GLY A 139 10.84 7.23 5.58
CA GLY A 139 9.81 8.12 5.05
C GLY A 139 8.56 8.07 5.91
N LYS A 140 7.65 9.03 5.71
CA LYS A 140 6.34 9.05 6.35
C LYS A 140 5.39 8.17 5.53
N PRO A 141 5.06 6.94 5.98
CA PRO A 141 4.32 6.00 5.15
C PRO A 141 2.84 6.33 5.06
N VAL A 142 2.33 7.23 5.92
CA VAL A 142 0.92 7.61 6.00
C VAL A 142 0.79 9.12 5.98
N PHE A 143 -0.01 9.63 5.05
CA PHE A 143 -0.26 11.07 4.91
C PHE A 143 -1.62 11.32 4.26
N GLN A 144 -2.13 12.53 4.41
CA GLN A 144 -3.38 12.96 3.76
C GLN A 144 -3.09 13.67 2.46
N VAL A 145 -4.06 13.62 1.55
CA VAL A 145 -4.01 14.36 0.28
C VAL A 145 -5.16 15.35 0.20
N ALA A 146 -5.08 16.33 -0.70
CA ALA A 146 -6.21 17.18 -1.02
C ALA A 146 -7.32 16.36 -1.70
N ALA A 147 -8.56 16.86 -1.66
CA ALA A 147 -9.70 16.16 -2.26
C ALA A 147 -9.51 15.99 -3.77
N GLU A 148 -9.01 17.03 -4.44
CA GLU A 148 -8.76 17.04 -5.88
C GLU A 148 -7.63 16.07 -6.26
N GLU A 149 -6.61 15.94 -5.40
CA GLU A 149 -5.53 14.98 -5.58
C GLU A 149 -6.05 13.54 -5.45
N LEU A 150 -6.95 13.29 -4.49
CA LEU A 150 -7.60 12.00 -4.36
C LEU A 150 -8.45 11.68 -5.59
N ASP A 151 -9.22 12.63 -6.10
CA ASP A 151 -10.06 12.43 -7.29
C ASP A 151 -9.24 11.98 -8.50
N VAL A 152 -8.09 12.61 -8.74
CA VAL A 152 -7.14 12.18 -9.80
C VAL A 152 -6.65 10.75 -9.57
N MET A 153 -6.32 10.38 -8.34
CA MET A 153 -5.90 9.00 -8.02
C MET A 153 -7.03 7.99 -8.23
N LEU A 154 -8.28 8.36 -7.91
CA LEU A 154 -9.45 7.52 -8.14
C LEU A 154 -9.70 7.32 -9.64
N GLU A 155 -9.52 8.36 -10.46
CA GLU A 155 -9.59 8.23 -11.92
C GLU A 155 -8.52 7.25 -12.46
N LEU A 156 -7.29 7.32 -11.95
CA LEU A 156 -6.22 6.39 -12.31
C LEU A 156 -6.55 4.95 -11.90
N LEU A 157 -7.13 4.75 -10.71
CA LEU A 157 -7.65 3.45 -10.27
C LEU A 157 -8.72 2.90 -11.21
N MET A 158 -9.65 3.74 -11.67
CA MET A 158 -10.68 3.32 -12.62
C MET A 158 -10.06 2.92 -13.96
N LYS A 159 -9.06 3.66 -14.46
CA LYS A 159 -8.32 3.27 -15.67
C LYS A 159 -7.61 1.92 -15.52
N ILE A 160 -7.00 1.66 -14.36
CA ILE A 160 -6.43 0.33 -14.06
C ILE A 160 -7.53 -0.73 -14.09
N ASN A 161 -8.69 -0.46 -13.48
CA ASN A 161 -9.80 -1.40 -13.46
C ASN A 161 -10.30 -1.70 -14.88
N ASP A 162 -10.43 -0.69 -15.74
CA ASP A 162 -10.85 -0.88 -17.12
C ASP A 162 -9.85 -1.73 -17.91
N GLU A 163 -8.54 -1.53 -17.70
CA GLU A 163 -7.51 -2.39 -18.28
C GLU A 163 -7.52 -3.80 -17.68
N LEU A 164 -7.93 -3.99 -16.42
CA LEU A 164 -8.12 -5.31 -15.79
C LEU A 164 -9.36 -6.06 -16.32
N GLN A 165 -10.42 -5.34 -16.65
CA GLN A 165 -11.66 -5.93 -17.15
C GLN A 165 -11.67 -6.08 -18.68
N GLY A 166 -10.89 -5.27 -19.40
CA GLY A 166 -10.72 -5.35 -20.86
C GLY A 166 -9.69 -6.38 -21.31
N GLU A 167 -9.58 -6.56 -22.62
CA GLU A 167 -8.60 -7.44 -23.29
C GLU A 167 -7.77 -6.68 -24.33
N LYS A 168 -7.53 -5.38 -24.07
CA LYS A 168 -6.79 -4.52 -24.99
C LYS A 168 -5.34 -4.99 -25.12
N VAL A 169 -4.81 -4.89 -26.33
CA VAL A 169 -3.37 -5.09 -26.58
C VAL A 169 -2.58 -4.09 -25.73
N GLY A 170 -1.57 -4.57 -25.00
CA GLY A 170 -0.73 -3.73 -24.14
C GLY A 170 -1.32 -3.39 -22.76
N ARG A 171 -2.47 -3.96 -22.38
CA ARG A 171 -3.14 -3.72 -21.07
C ARG A 171 -2.23 -3.81 -19.85
N GLU A 172 -1.33 -4.79 -19.78
CA GLU A 172 -0.41 -4.93 -18.63
C GLU A 172 0.57 -3.76 -18.53
N LYS A 173 1.10 -3.29 -19.66
CA LYS A 173 1.98 -2.12 -19.68
C LYS A 173 1.21 -0.86 -19.30
N ALA A 174 -0.03 -0.72 -19.75
CA ALA A 174 -0.90 0.38 -19.35
C ALA A 174 -1.16 0.38 -17.83
N ILE A 175 -1.45 -0.78 -17.24
CA ILE A 175 -1.62 -0.92 -15.78
C ILE A 175 -0.37 -0.45 -15.02
N LYS A 176 0.83 -0.87 -15.46
CA LYS A 176 2.09 -0.43 -14.85
C LYS A 176 2.26 1.10 -14.93
N ILE A 177 1.94 1.69 -16.09
CA ILE A 177 2.03 3.15 -16.30
C ILE A 177 1.03 3.89 -15.40
N TYR A 178 -0.22 3.44 -15.32
CA TYR A 178 -1.22 4.07 -14.46
C TYR A 178 -0.85 3.95 -12.97
N LEU A 179 -0.32 2.81 -12.53
CA LEU A 179 0.22 2.67 -11.18
C LEU A 179 1.36 3.66 -10.92
N TYR A 180 2.32 3.75 -11.84
CA TYR A 180 3.43 4.69 -11.70
C TYR A 180 2.94 6.15 -11.64
N LEU A 181 1.97 6.54 -12.47
CA LEU A 181 1.33 7.86 -12.40
C LEU A 181 0.63 8.09 -11.06
N LEU A 182 -0.06 7.08 -10.51
CA LEU A 182 -0.71 7.18 -9.20
C LEU A 182 0.33 7.43 -8.09
N LEU A 183 1.46 6.72 -8.13
CA LEU A 183 2.57 6.94 -7.19
C LEU A 183 3.21 8.33 -7.37
N LEU A 184 3.28 8.84 -8.60
CA LEU A 184 3.76 10.19 -8.88
C LEU A 184 2.81 11.27 -8.33
N GLU A 185 1.48 11.10 -8.45
CA GLU A 185 0.54 12.03 -7.82
C GLU A 185 0.69 12.04 -6.30
N ALA A 186 0.88 10.86 -5.69
CA ALA A 186 1.14 10.76 -4.26
C ALA A 186 2.44 11.48 -3.88
N LYS A 187 3.51 11.33 -4.68
CA LYS A 187 4.79 12.03 -4.49
C LYS A 187 4.65 13.54 -4.62
N ARG A 188 3.86 14.05 -5.57
CA ARG A 188 3.62 15.50 -5.71
C ARG A 188 2.93 16.06 -4.48
N SER A 189 1.92 15.37 -3.96
CA SER A 189 1.27 15.74 -2.70
C SER A 189 2.25 15.70 -1.53
N TYR A 190 3.07 14.64 -1.44
CA TYR A 190 4.10 14.47 -0.42
C TYR A 190 5.09 15.65 -0.38
N LYS A 191 5.57 16.07 -1.57
CA LYS A 191 6.49 17.21 -1.72
C LYS A 191 5.84 18.56 -1.44
N ARG A 192 4.60 18.76 -1.91
CA ARG A 192 3.83 19.99 -1.63
C ARG A 192 3.66 20.22 -0.12
N GLN A 193 3.52 19.12 0.62
CA GLN A 193 3.39 19.11 2.08
C GLN A 193 4.74 19.15 2.81
N GLN A 194 5.88 19.14 2.11
CA GLN A 194 7.23 19.15 2.70
C GLN A 194 7.49 17.98 3.68
N LEU A 195 6.86 16.82 3.44
CA LEU A 195 6.97 15.66 4.33
C LEU A 195 8.33 14.94 4.27
N GLU A 196 9.21 15.33 3.34
CA GLU A 196 10.61 14.88 3.32
C GLU A 196 11.43 15.60 4.41
N ASP A 197 11.09 16.87 4.70
CA ASP A 197 11.86 17.76 5.58
C ASP A 197 11.44 17.64 7.05
N GLU A 198 10.19 17.24 7.34
CA GLU A 198 9.70 16.96 8.70
C GLU A 198 10.50 15.85 9.42
N ASN A 199 11.27 15.04 8.69
CA ASN A 199 12.15 14.04 9.28
C ASN A 199 13.31 14.62 10.10
N ASP A 200 13.60 15.92 9.97
CA ASP A 200 14.59 16.60 10.81
C ASP A 200 14.01 17.07 12.16
N ASP A 201 12.68 17.00 12.36
CA ASP A 201 12.00 17.44 13.59
C ASP A 201 11.69 16.28 14.57
N HIS A 202 12.14 15.06 14.25
CA HIS A 202 12.03 13.94 15.18
C HIS A 202 12.92 14.15 16.42
N PRO A 203 12.47 13.73 17.62
CA PRO A 203 13.29 13.76 18.83
C PRO A 203 14.67 13.13 18.59
N GLU A 204 15.73 13.66 19.21
CA GLU A 204 17.12 13.14 19.17
C GLU A 204 17.21 11.60 19.26
N SER A 205 16.31 10.96 19.99
CA SER A 205 16.22 9.49 20.12
C SER A 205 15.86 8.78 18.81
N TYR A 206 15.01 9.36 17.96
CA TYR A 206 14.71 8.85 16.62
C TYR A 206 15.91 9.05 15.70
N LYS A 207 16.58 10.21 15.74
CA LYS A 207 17.82 10.45 14.98
C LYS A 207 18.95 9.48 15.39
N LEU A 208 19.06 9.17 16.68
CA LEU A 208 20.05 8.23 17.20
C LEU A 208 19.76 6.79 16.75
N THR A 209 18.49 6.36 16.81
CA THR A 209 18.11 5.03 16.28
C THR A 209 18.25 4.95 14.76
N ASN A 210 18.03 6.06 14.04
CA ASN A 210 18.27 6.16 12.60
C ASN A 210 19.76 5.98 12.27
N ARG A 211 20.66 6.73 12.93
CA ARG A 211 22.11 6.58 12.76
C ARG A 211 22.58 5.16 13.09
N PHE A 212 22.07 4.58 14.16
CA PHE A 212 22.46 3.23 14.57
C PHE A 212 22.05 2.17 13.55
N LYS A 213 20.87 2.29 12.93
CA LYS A 213 20.41 1.36 11.89
C LYS A 213 21.18 1.50 10.59
N THR A 214 21.47 2.73 10.13
CA THR A 214 22.28 2.96 8.92
C THR A 214 23.71 2.40 9.07
N LEU A 215 24.24 2.36 10.29
CA LEU A 215 25.55 1.74 10.58
C LEU A 215 25.52 0.21 10.59
N LEU A 216 24.35 -0.42 10.68
CA LEU A 216 24.20 -1.88 10.62
C LEU A 216 23.94 -2.39 9.20
N GLU A 217 23.55 -1.50 8.28
CA GLU A 217 23.29 -1.81 6.87
C GLU A 217 24.52 -1.60 5.96
N ASN A 218 25.65 -1.16 6.53
CA ASN A 218 26.99 -1.15 5.91
C ASN A 218 27.89 -2.23 6.53
#